data_AF-A0A1I5FGZ4-F1
#
_entry.id   AF-A0A1I5FGZ4-F1
#
_cell.length_a   1.000
_cell.length_b   1.000
_cell.length_c   1.000
_cell.angle_alpha   90.00
_cell.angle_beta   90.00
_cell.angle_gamma   90.00
#
_symmetry.space_group_name_H-M   'P 1'
#
loop_
_entity.id
_entity.type
_entity.pdbx_description
1 polymer ?
#
loop_
_entity_poly.entity_id
_entity_poly.type
_entity_poly.pdbx_seq_one_letter_code
_entity_poly.pdbx_strand_id
1 'polypeptide(L)'
;MAEYLDQPVSPYTVDRALDDHEATAIAKASLERLDALDPRVIIPAHGPLPTDPAAALAHAHRRAQRLVDDPQGAVWYAARRIFGYALMIRDGMALDDVHGYLLARAWLTDTADQLDRPADGIADELVATMRRSGAFTESGGRLYAAAEHARVDPGALDQPWPRDWPAAG
;
A
#
# COMPACT_ATOMS: atom_id res chain seq x y z
N MET A 1 20.13 -20.96 -32.68
CA MET A 1 20.12 -20.27 -31.37
C MET A 1 18.68 -19.94 -31.01
N ALA A 2 17.85 -20.98 -30.84
CA ALA A 2 16.40 -20.89 -30.65
C ALA A 2 15.97 -21.87 -29.55
N GLU A 3 16.80 -22.01 -28.52
CA GLU A 3 16.67 -23.04 -27.48
C GLU A 3 16.58 -22.43 -26.07
N TYR A 4 16.55 -21.09 -25.96
CA TYR A 4 16.50 -20.38 -24.67
C TYR A 4 15.09 -19.91 -24.27
N LEU A 5 14.09 -20.07 -25.14
CA LEU A 5 12.73 -19.53 -24.93
C LEU A 5 11.71 -20.55 -24.40
N ASP A 6 12.10 -21.81 -24.22
CA ASP A 6 11.20 -22.91 -23.82
C ASP A 6 11.47 -23.42 -22.40
N GLN A 7 12.26 -22.69 -21.60
CA GLN A 7 12.41 -23.02 -20.18
C GLN A 7 11.17 -22.55 -19.43
N PRO A 8 10.47 -23.42 -18.69
CA PRO A 8 9.39 -23.00 -17.82
C PRO A 8 9.98 -22.06 -16.78
N VAL A 9 9.66 -20.77 -16.88
CA VAL A 9 9.89 -19.85 -15.78
C VAL A 9 9.14 -20.42 -14.58
N SER A 10 9.88 -20.74 -13.52
CA SER A 10 9.29 -21.12 -12.24
C SER A 10 8.20 -20.09 -11.94
N PRO A 11 6.96 -20.49 -11.60
CA PRO A 11 5.94 -19.52 -11.22
C PRO A 11 6.58 -18.63 -10.18
N TYR A 12 6.58 -17.30 -10.41
CA TYR A 12 7.12 -16.37 -9.45
C TYR A 12 6.40 -16.65 -8.14
N THR A 13 7.09 -17.31 -7.21
CA THR A 13 6.59 -17.48 -5.86
C THR A 13 6.54 -16.07 -5.31
N VAL A 14 5.34 -15.49 -5.30
CA VAL A 14 5.09 -14.32 -4.45
C VAL A 14 5.50 -14.79 -3.07
N ASP A 15 6.51 -14.15 -2.51
CA ASP A 15 7.04 -14.52 -1.22
C ASP A 15 5.93 -14.35 -0.19
N ARG A 16 5.29 -15.46 0.17
CA ARG A 16 4.21 -15.48 1.17
C ARG A 16 4.75 -15.19 2.58
N ALA A 17 6.06 -15.01 2.76
CA ALA A 17 6.65 -14.62 4.03
C ALA A 17 6.16 -13.25 4.54
N LEU A 18 5.39 -12.50 3.74
CA LEU A 18 4.75 -11.25 4.16
C LEU A 18 3.21 -11.36 4.29
N ASP A 19 2.63 -12.54 4.10
CA ASP A 19 1.18 -12.74 4.08
C ASP A 19 0.58 -13.08 5.46
N ASP A 20 1.42 -13.29 6.48
CA ASP A 20 0.99 -13.62 7.83
C ASP A 20 1.32 -12.52 8.85
N HIS A 21 0.89 -12.74 10.10
CA HIS A 21 1.13 -11.80 11.18
C HIS A 21 2.62 -11.54 11.48
N GLU A 22 3.53 -12.41 11.01
CA GLU A 22 4.98 -12.22 11.17
C GLU A 22 5.52 -11.13 10.25
N ALA A 23 4.81 -10.75 9.20
CA ALA A 23 5.24 -9.68 8.27
C ALA A 23 5.60 -8.37 9.00
N THR A 24 4.84 -8.02 10.05
CA THR A 24 5.10 -6.82 10.87
C THR A 24 6.37 -6.97 11.71
N ALA A 25 6.64 -8.18 12.23
CA ALA A 25 7.85 -8.49 12.97
C ALA A 25 9.09 -8.51 12.06
N ILE A 26 8.98 -9.07 10.86
CA ILE A 26 10.03 -9.06 9.83
C ILE A 26 10.36 -7.63 9.39
N ALA A 27 9.34 -6.80 9.17
CA ALA A 27 9.53 -5.38 8.86
C ALA A 27 10.24 -4.64 9.99
N LYS A 28 9.87 -4.91 11.25
CA LYS A 28 10.55 -4.35 12.43
C LYS A 28 12.01 -4.80 12.51
N ALA A 29 12.29 -6.09 12.36
CA ALA A 29 13.66 -6.61 12.36
C ALA A 29 14.50 -6.01 11.21
N SER A 30 13.87 -5.74 10.06
CA SER A 30 14.54 -5.05 8.96
C SER A 30 14.87 -3.60 9.29
N LEU A 31 13.98 -2.89 9.99
CA LEU A 31 14.25 -1.55 10.49
C LEU A 31 15.39 -1.53 11.52
N GLU A 32 15.44 -2.50 12.44
CA GLU A 32 16.53 -2.66 13.41
C GLU A 32 17.89 -2.86 12.72
N ARG A 33 17.92 -3.64 11.63
CA ARG A 33 19.14 -3.82 10.83
C ARG A 33 19.58 -2.54 10.11
N LEU A 34 18.63 -1.73 9.63
CA LEU A 34 18.93 -0.44 9.01
C LEU A 34 19.48 0.57 10.03
N ASP A 35 18.91 0.61 11.23
CA ASP A 35 19.34 1.49 12.31
C ASP A 35 20.74 1.12 12.83
N ALA A 36 21.06 -0.18 12.88
CA ALA A 36 22.39 -0.67 13.27
C ALA A 36 23.54 -0.21 12.35
N LEU A 37 23.23 0.36 11.17
CA LEU A 37 24.23 0.97 10.29
C LEU A 37 24.69 2.36 10.78
N ASP A 38 24.10 2.90 11.85
CA ASP A 38 24.32 4.27 12.34
C ASP A 38 24.20 5.33 11.23
N PRO A 39 23.05 5.38 10.52
CA PRO A 39 22.93 6.20 9.32
C PRO A 39 22.94 7.70 9.64
N ARG A 40 23.85 8.42 8.99
CA ARG A 40 23.97 9.88 9.10
C ARG A 40 22.97 10.64 8.24
N VAL A 41 22.35 9.97 7.26
CA VAL A 41 21.38 10.54 6.32
C VAL A 41 20.34 9.46 5.99
N ILE A 42 19.08 9.85 5.89
CA ILE A 42 17.98 9.00 5.43
C ILE A 42 17.37 9.65 4.20
N ILE A 43 17.31 8.89 3.09
CA ILE A 43 16.69 9.31 1.84
C ILE A 43 15.45 8.44 1.63
N PRO A 44 14.25 8.90 2.03
CA PRO A 44 13.05 8.11 1.87
C PRO A 44 12.59 8.15 0.40
N ALA A 45 11.89 7.09 -0.03
CA ALA A 45 11.26 7.05 -1.36
C ALA A 45 10.13 8.09 -1.49
N HIS A 46 9.52 8.49 -0.38
CA HIS A 46 8.41 9.44 -0.34
C HIS A 46 8.53 10.40 0.84
N GLY A 47 7.92 11.57 0.70
CA GLY A 47 7.92 12.60 1.75
C GLY A 47 9.25 13.36 1.81
N PRO A 48 9.35 14.33 2.74
CA PRO A 48 10.55 15.15 2.89
C PRO A 48 11.71 14.36 3.51
N LEU A 49 12.93 14.80 3.18
CA LEU A 49 14.15 14.33 3.84
C LEU A 49 14.11 14.70 5.33
N PRO A 50 14.27 13.74 6.26
CA PRO A 50 14.36 14.05 7.69
C PRO A 50 15.63 14.87 7.99
N THR A 51 15.48 15.93 8.77
CA THR A 51 16.61 16.75 9.25
C THR A 51 17.34 16.14 10.44
N ASP A 52 16.67 15.22 11.15
CA ASP A 52 17.21 14.45 12.28
C ASP A 52 16.97 12.95 12.02
N PRO A 53 17.98 12.23 11.48
CA PRO A 53 17.88 10.80 11.21
C PRO A 53 17.57 9.95 12.45
N ALA A 54 18.16 10.29 13.60
CA ALA A 54 17.97 9.54 14.84
C ALA A 54 16.53 9.65 15.35
N ALA A 55 15.97 10.86 15.34
CA ALA A 55 14.57 11.07 15.69
C ALA A 55 13.61 10.37 14.71
N ALA A 56 13.95 10.36 13.41
CA ALA A 56 13.17 9.67 12.38
C ALA A 56 13.15 8.15 12.60
N LEU A 57 14.30 7.54 12.88
CA LEU A 57 14.40 6.10 13.17
C LEU A 57 13.69 5.75 14.47
N ALA A 58 13.84 6.55 15.52
CA ALA A 58 13.09 6.34 16.77
C ALA A 58 11.58 6.40 16.54
N HIS A 59 11.09 7.30 15.67
CA HIS A 59 9.67 7.35 15.29
C HIS A 59 9.26 6.11 14.50
N ALA A 60 10.07 5.68 13.53
CA ALA A 60 9.84 4.47 12.74
C ALA A 60 9.77 3.23 13.64
N HIS A 61 10.64 3.11 14.64
CA HIS A 61 10.64 2.01 15.61
C HIS A 61 9.37 1.97 16.43
N ARG A 62 8.95 3.11 17.00
CA ARG A 62 7.66 3.20 17.74
C ARG A 62 6.48 2.85 16.85
N ARG A 63 6.55 3.18 15.56
CA ARG A 63 5.50 2.84 14.61
C ARG A 63 5.51 1.36 14.27
N ALA A 64 6.67 0.76 14.01
CA ALA A 64 6.81 -0.67 13.72
C ALA A 64 6.37 -1.52 14.92
N GLN A 65 6.79 -1.16 16.13
CA GLN A 65 6.39 -1.86 17.35
C GLN A 65 4.86 -1.83 17.54
N ARG A 66 4.20 -0.69 17.32
CA ARG A 66 2.71 -0.65 17.38
C ARG A 66 2.02 -1.57 16.39
N LEU A 67 2.62 -1.81 15.21
CA LEU A 67 2.05 -2.74 14.22
C LEU A 67 2.24 -4.20 14.66
N VAL A 68 3.34 -4.50 15.36
CA VAL A 68 3.58 -5.81 15.97
C VAL A 68 2.63 -6.04 17.16
N ASP A 69 2.45 -5.03 18.00
CA ASP A 69 1.63 -5.12 19.21
C ASP A 69 0.12 -5.22 18.92
N ASP A 70 -0.33 -4.71 17.78
CA ASP A 70 -1.73 -4.73 17.34
C ASP A 70 -1.84 -5.23 15.88
N PRO A 71 -1.81 -6.57 15.66
CA PRO A 71 -1.86 -7.15 14.32
C PRO A 71 -3.15 -6.80 13.55
N GLN A 72 -4.31 -6.78 14.23
CA GLN A 72 -5.58 -6.40 13.58
C GLN A 72 -5.57 -4.91 13.18
N GLY A 73 -5.05 -4.04 14.05
CA GLY A 73 -4.83 -2.63 13.73
C GLY A 73 -3.85 -2.43 12.58
N ALA A 74 -2.85 -3.31 12.43
CA ALA A 74 -1.92 -3.30 11.31
C ALA A 74 -2.61 -3.64 9.97
N VAL A 75 -3.48 -4.65 9.96
CA VAL A 75 -4.31 -5.02 8.80
C VAL A 75 -5.21 -3.85 8.38
N TRP A 76 -5.90 -3.25 9.34
CA TRP A 76 -6.70 -2.05 9.09
C TRP A 76 -5.87 -0.86 8.60
N TYR A 77 -4.66 -0.68 9.14
CA TYR A 77 -3.76 0.37 8.67
C TYR A 77 -3.35 0.14 7.21
N ALA A 78 -3.02 -1.10 6.84
CA ALA A 78 -2.67 -1.47 5.47
C ALA A 78 -3.84 -1.20 4.49
N ALA A 79 -5.05 -1.67 4.82
CA ALA A 79 -6.26 -1.44 4.01
C ALA A 79 -6.50 0.07 3.75
N ARG A 80 -6.38 0.90 4.80
CA ARG A 80 -6.49 2.37 4.67
C ARG A 80 -5.42 2.96 3.75
N ARG A 81 -4.17 2.49 3.84
CA ARG A 81 -3.08 2.98 2.98
C ARG A 81 -3.29 2.58 1.53
N ILE A 82 -3.64 1.33 1.26
CA ILE A 82 -3.89 0.83 -0.09
C ILE A 82 -5.04 1.61 -0.73
N PHE A 83 -6.14 1.80 -0.01
CA PHE A 83 -7.28 2.55 -0.56
C PHE A 83 -6.95 4.03 -0.76
N GLY A 84 -6.22 4.66 0.17
CA GLY A 84 -5.73 6.03 -0.01
C GLY A 84 -4.92 6.21 -1.29
N TYR A 85 -3.98 5.31 -1.57
CA TYR A 85 -3.23 5.33 -2.83
C TYR A 85 -4.10 5.08 -4.05
N ALA A 86 -5.08 4.18 -3.96
CA ALA A 86 -6.01 3.92 -5.06
C ALA A 86 -6.77 5.18 -5.48
N LEU A 87 -7.17 6.02 -4.51
CA LEU A 87 -7.81 7.32 -4.77
C LEU A 87 -6.82 8.35 -5.33
N MET A 88 -5.60 8.43 -4.80
CA MET A 88 -4.56 9.36 -5.30
C MET A 88 -4.21 9.07 -6.76
N ILE A 89 -4.06 7.79 -7.12
CA ILE A 89 -3.71 7.35 -8.47
C ILE A 89 -4.83 7.62 -9.48
N ARG A 90 -6.09 7.56 -9.04
CA ARG A 90 -7.28 7.72 -9.90
C ARG A 90 -7.84 9.14 -9.96
N ASP A 91 -7.21 10.08 -9.25
CA ASP A 91 -7.74 11.42 -9.01
C ASP A 91 -9.19 11.36 -8.47
N GLY A 92 -9.34 10.56 -7.41
CA GLY A 92 -10.62 10.26 -6.77
C GLY A 92 -11.48 9.24 -7.51
N MET A 93 -12.65 8.94 -6.94
CA MET A 93 -13.59 7.93 -7.43
C MET A 93 -15.03 8.39 -7.21
N ALA A 94 -15.95 8.07 -8.12
CA ALA A 94 -17.36 8.34 -7.88
C ALA A 94 -17.84 7.55 -6.66
N LEU A 95 -18.63 8.20 -5.79
CA LEU A 95 -19.06 7.59 -4.53
C LEU A 95 -19.81 6.28 -4.73
N ASP A 96 -20.66 6.22 -5.75
CA ASP A 96 -21.47 5.04 -6.08
C ASP A 96 -20.60 3.86 -6.58
N ASP A 97 -19.41 4.14 -7.12
CA ASP A 97 -18.48 3.12 -7.61
C ASP A 97 -17.54 2.57 -6.52
N VAL A 98 -17.39 3.28 -5.39
CA VAL A 98 -16.39 2.94 -4.36
C VAL A 98 -16.60 1.54 -3.80
N HIS A 99 -17.83 1.22 -3.41
CA HIS A 99 -18.12 -0.06 -2.77
C HIS A 99 -17.88 -1.23 -3.75
N GLY A 100 -18.38 -1.13 -4.98
CA GLY A 100 -18.13 -2.13 -6.03
C GLY A 100 -16.65 -2.24 -6.39
N TYR A 101 -15.92 -1.13 -6.43
CA TYR A 101 -14.47 -1.13 -6.64
C TYR A 101 -13.75 -1.93 -5.55
N LEU A 102 -14.06 -1.69 -4.27
CA LEU A 102 -13.43 -2.32 -3.12
C LEU A 102 -13.66 -3.84 -3.13
N LEU A 103 -14.91 -4.27 -3.31
CA LEU A 103 -15.26 -5.70 -3.37
C LEU A 103 -14.58 -6.46 -4.52
N ALA A 104 -14.18 -5.75 -5.58
CA ALA A 104 -13.45 -6.33 -6.70
C ALA A 104 -11.93 -6.44 -6.48
N ARG A 105 -11.39 -6.08 -5.30
CA ARG A 105 -9.95 -6.13 -5.02
C ARG A 105 -9.58 -7.28 -4.10
N ALA A 106 -8.58 -8.06 -4.52
CA ALA A 106 -8.01 -9.15 -3.71
C ALA A 106 -7.57 -8.68 -2.32
N TRP A 107 -6.89 -7.52 -2.23
CA TRP A 107 -6.42 -7.00 -0.94
C TRP A 107 -7.55 -6.72 0.07
N LEU A 108 -8.78 -6.45 -0.39
CA LEU A 108 -9.93 -6.29 0.49
C LEU A 108 -10.40 -7.65 1.01
N THR A 109 -10.45 -8.67 0.15
CA THR A 109 -10.73 -10.05 0.55
C THR A 109 -9.69 -10.55 1.54
N ASP A 110 -8.40 -10.31 1.29
CA ASP A 110 -7.33 -10.71 2.22
C ASP A 110 -7.45 -9.98 3.58
N THR A 111 -7.90 -8.72 3.56
CA THR A 111 -8.19 -7.94 4.78
C THR A 111 -9.36 -8.56 5.55
N ALA A 112 -10.41 -8.98 4.84
CA ALA A 112 -11.59 -9.62 5.40
C ALA A 112 -11.24 -10.97 6.05
N ASP A 113 -10.45 -11.79 5.37
CA ASP A 113 -9.98 -13.08 5.86
C ASP A 113 -9.08 -12.93 7.11
N GLN A 114 -8.13 -12.00 7.08
CA GLN A 114 -7.24 -11.74 8.22
C GLN A 114 -7.94 -11.15 9.45
N LEU A 115 -9.10 -10.52 9.27
CA LEU A 115 -9.91 -9.95 10.35
C LEU A 115 -11.07 -10.88 10.76
N ASP A 116 -11.27 -12.00 10.08
CA ASP A 116 -12.41 -12.90 10.24
C ASP A 116 -13.76 -12.17 10.15
N ARG A 117 -13.93 -11.37 9.08
CA ARG A 117 -15.09 -10.51 8.86
C ARG A 117 -15.54 -10.54 7.40
N PRO A 118 -16.83 -10.32 7.11
CA PRO A 118 -17.30 -10.27 5.71
C PRO A 118 -16.73 -9.05 4.99
N ALA A 119 -16.31 -9.23 3.73
CA ALA A 119 -15.70 -8.19 2.89
C ALA A 119 -16.59 -6.94 2.73
N ASP A 120 -17.90 -7.13 2.61
CA ASP A 120 -18.90 -6.05 2.55
C ASP A 120 -18.82 -5.13 3.78
N GLY A 121 -18.82 -5.73 4.98
CA GLY A 121 -18.67 -4.97 6.23
C GLY A 121 -17.30 -4.32 6.39
N ILE A 122 -16.24 -4.91 5.82
CA ILE A 122 -14.92 -4.29 5.78
C ILE A 122 -14.90 -3.05 4.87
N ALA A 123 -15.50 -3.13 3.68
CA ALA A 123 -15.58 -2.01 2.74
C ALA A 123 -16.32 -0.82 3.37
N ASP A 124 -17.47 -1.07 4.00
CA ASP A 124 -18.28 -0.03 4.62
C ASP A 124 -17.57 0.62 5.82
N GLU A 125 -16.97 -0.19 6.71
CA GLU A 125 -16.23 0.33 7.86
C GLU A 125 -14.98 1.12 7.42
N LEU A 126 -14.30 0.66 6.37
CA LEU A 126 -13.14 1.34 5.82
C LEU A 126 -13.51 2.76 5.36
N VAL A 127 -14.54 2.89 4.53
CA VAL A 127 -15.02 4.18 4.03
C VAL A 127 -15.50 5.06 5.19
N ALA A 128 -16.33 4.53 6.10
CA ALA A 128 -16.87 5.28 7.23
C ALA A 128 -15.77 5.80 8.18
N THR A 129 -14.76 4.98 8.46
CA THR A 129 -13.65 5.34 9.34
C THR A 129 -12.75 6.38 8.70
N MET A 130 -12.46 6.26 7.40
CA MET A 130 -11.62 7.23 6.70
C MET A 130 -12.30 8.58 6.47
N ARG A 131 -13.64 8.60 6.33
CA ARG A 131 -14.44 9.82 6.40
C ARG A 131 -14.32 10.49 7.76
N ARG A 132 -14.55 9.74 8.86
CA ARG A 132 -14.47 10.27 10.22
C ARG A 132 -13.10 10.83 10.58
N SER A 133 -12.02 10.21 10.10
CA SER A 133 -10.66 10.68 10.38
C SER A 133 -10.23 11.87 9.51
N GLY A 134 -11.05 12.29 8.55
CA GLY A 134 -10.68 13.32 7.57
C GLY A 134 -9.60 12.87 6.59
N ALA A 135 -9.31 11.56 6.52
CA ALA A 135 -8.34 11.02 5.57
C ALA A 135 -8.82 11.17 4.12
N PHE A 136 -10.15 11.31 3.92
CA PHE A 136 -10.79 11.56 2.63
C PHE A 136 -11.66 12.80 2.65
N THR A 137 -11.84 13.39 1.48
CA THR A 137 -12.76 14.51 1.24
C THR A 137 -13.76 14.12 0.16
N GLU A 138 -14.96 14.71 0.23
CA GLU A 138 -16.00 14.53 -0.78
C GLU A 138 -16.24 15.84 -1.50
N SER A 139 -16.27 15.79 -2.82
CA SER A 139 -16.58 16.93 -3.66
C SER A 139 -17.23 16.47 -4.96
N GLY A 140 -18.35 17.09 -5.33
CA GLY A 140 -19.04 16.80 -6.60
C GLY A 140 -19.44 15.33 -6.79
N GLY A 141 -19.84 14.63 -5.72
CA GLY A 141 -20.22 13.20 -5.80
C GLY A 141 -19.03 12.24 -5.91
N ARG A 142 -17.81 12.72 -5.70
CA ARG A 142 -16.59 11.91 -5.75
C ARG A 142 -15.85 11.95 -4.41
N LEU A 143 -15.22 10.84 -4.08
CA LEU A 143 -14.33 10.67 -2.95
C LEU A 143 -12.88 10.89 -3.38
N TYR A 144 -12.15 11.70 -2.63
CA TYR A 144 -10.74 12.03 -2.88
C TYR A 144 -9.89 11.72 -1.66
N ALA A 145 -8.62 11.36 -1.90
CA ALA A 145 -7.62 11.36 -0.84
C ALA A 145 -7.38 12.79 -0.34
N ALA A 146 -7.41 13.01 0.97
CA ALA A 146 -7.16 14.33 1.55
C ALA A 146 -5.67 14.69 1.56
N ALA A 147 -4.78 13.69 1.50
CA ALA A 147 -3.35 13.90 1.45
C ALA A 147 -2.95 14.64 0.17
N GLU A 148 -2.05 15.61 0.29
CA GLU A 148 -1.46 16.27 -0.88
C GLU A 148 -0.72 15.25 -1.76
N HIS A 149 -0.96 15.32 -3.07
CA HIS A 149 -0.32 14.46 -4.04
C HIS A 149 -0.25 15.11 -5.41
N ALA A 150 0.76 14.72 -6.19
CA ALA A 150 0.77 15.03 -7.61
C ALA A 150 -0.34 14.22 -8.29
N ARG A 151 -1.17 14.90 -9.09
CA ARG A 151 -2.16 14.20 -9.91
C ARG A 151 -1.45 13.36 -10.94
N VAL A 152 -1.90 12.12 -11.07
CA VAL A 152 -1.46 11.22 -12.14
C VAL A 152 -2.40 11.45 -13.32
N ASP A 153 -1.84 11.66 -14.50
CA ASP A 153 -2.64 11.65 -15.73
C ASP A 153 -3.30 10.27 -15.84
N PRO A 154 -4.64 10.16 -15.91
CA PRO A 154 -5.31 8.87 -16.07
C PRO A 154 -4.81 8.06 -17.28
N GLY A 155 -4.39 8.73 -18.35
CA GLY A 155 -3.79 8.09 -19.53
C GLY A 155 -2.39 7.52 -19.29
N ALA A 156 -1.68 7.95 -18.24
CA ALA A 156 -0.36 7.42 -17.90
C ALA A 156 -0.38 5.96 -17.43
N LEU A 157 -1.56 5.43 -17.08
CA LEU A 157 -1.73 4.02 -16.76
C LEU A 157 -2.08 3.17 -17.99
N ASP A 158 -2.43 3.80 -19.11
CA ASP A 158 -2.69 3.13 -20.39
C ASP A 158 -1.36 2.90 -21.13
N GLN A 159 -0.48 2.14 -20.48
CA GLN A 159 0.82 1.76 -21.04
C GLN A 159 0.78 0.30 -21.48
N PRO A 160 1.35 -0.02 -22.65
CA PRO A 160 1.53 -1.42 -23.03
C PRO A 160 2.36 -2.14 -21.97
N TRP A 161 2.12 -3.44 -21.81
CA TRP A 161 2.93 -4.27 -20.92
C TRP A 161 4.41 -4.21 -21.35
N PRO A 162 5.37 -4.41 -20.42
CA PRO A 162 6.80 -4.35 -20.77
C PRO A 162 7.21 -5.23 -21.95
N ARG A 163 6.52 -6.36 -22.16
CA ARG A 163 6.73 -7.27 -23.30
C ARG A 163 6.28 -6.70 -24.66
N ASP A 164 5.42 -5.69 -24.65
CA ASP A 164 4.85 -5.02 -25.81
C ASP A 164 5.49 -3.63 -26.05
N TRP A 165 6.56 -3.28 -25.31
CA TRP A 165 7.31 -2.05 -25.52
C TRP A 165 8.09 -2.08 -26.85
N PRO A 166 8.18 -0.95 -27.57
CA PRO A 166 9.02 -0.87 -28.76
C PRO A 166 10.48 -1.15 -28.37
N ALA A 167 11.20 -1.87 -29.23
CA ALA A 167 12.63 -2.08 -29.03
C ALA A 167 13.33 -0.71 -28.92
N ALA A 168 14.21 -0.56 -27.92
CA ALA A 168 15.00 0.66 -27.79
C ALA A 168 15.82 0.84 -29.09
N GLY A 169 15.55 1.94 -29.80
CA GLY A 169 16.25 2.31 -31.03
C GLY A 169 17.67 2.80 -30.78
#